data_AF-A0AA91C530-F1
#
_entry.id   AF-A0AA91C530-F1
#
_cell.length_a   1.000
_cell.length_b   1.000
_cell.length_c   1.000
_cell.angle_alpha   90.00
_cell.angle_beta   90.00
_cell.angle_gamma   90.00
#
_symmetry.space_group_name_H-M   'P 1'
#
loop_
_entity.id
_entity.type
_entity.pdbx_description
1 polymer ?
#
loop_
_entity_poly.entity_id
_entity_poly.type
_entity_poly.pdbx_seq_one_letter_code
_entity_poly.pdbx_strand_id
1 'polypeptide(L)'
;MNNFAEIVRVGIIIGLGMVLMIMALLIANGNSFLTKGMNKKYTNESVRDYCKNNCLGQIIFSLGLILEGIFSKGIFYYLGIGCLFFGTIIMVAASKKLVKRV
;
A
#
# COMPACT_ATOMS: atom_id res chain seq x y z
N MET A 1 21.60 -18.62 -10.65
CA MET A 1 21.09 -17.24 -10.66
C MET A 1 22.24 -16.35 -10.20
N ASN A 2 22.54 -15.23 -10.88
CA ASN A 2 23.69 -14.41 -10.51
C ASN A 2 23.42 -13.76 -9.14
N ASN A 3 24.24 -14.04 -8.11
CA ASN A 3 24.04 -13.52 -6.75
C ASN A 3 23.79 -12.00 -6.74
N PHE A 4 24.47 -11.27 -7.64
CA PHE A 4 24.27 -9.83 -7.82
C PHE A 4 22.83 -9.45 -8.23
N ALA A 5 22.24 -10.19 -9.17
CA ALA A 5 20.88 -9.90 -9.65
C ALA A 5 19.83 -10.17 -8.57
N GLU A 6 20.04 -11.18 -7.73
CA GLU A 6 19.15 -11.49 -6.62
C GLU A 6 19.23 -10.43 -5.51
N ILE A 7 20.44 -9.97 -5.17
CA ILE A 7 20.64 -8.87 -4.22
C ILE A 7 19.98 -7.58 -4.71
N VAL A 8 20.17 -7.23 -5.99
CA VAL A 8 19.54 -6.04 -6.59
C VAL A 8 18.01 -6.16 -6.56
N ARG A 9 17.46 -7.31 -6.92
CA ARG A 9 16.01 -7.56 -6.86
C ARG A 9 15.47 -7.35 -5.45
N VAL A 10 16.08 -7.99 -4.45
CA VAL A 10 15.63 -7.88 -3.05
C VAL A 10 15.74 -6.44 -2.56
N GLY A 11 16.84 -5.76 -2.88
CA GLY A 11 17.03 -4.34 -2.54
C GLY A 11 15.94 -3.43 -3.12
N ILE A 12 15.56 -3.63 -4.39
CA ILE A 12 14.50 -2.87 -5.04
C ILE A 12 13.15 -3.12 -4.35
N ILE A 13 12.82 -4.39 -4.04
CA ILE A 13 11.54 -4.73 -3.42
C ILE A 13 11.43 -4.12 -2.02
N ILE A 14 12.48 -4.22 -1.21
CA ILE A 14 12.51 -3.60 0.13
C ILE A 14 12.34 -2.08 0.00
N GLY A 15 13.08 -1.46 -0.93
CA GLY A 15 12.96 -0.03 -1.21
C GLY A 15 11.53 0.37 -1.58
N LEU A 16 10.91 -0.36 -2.51
CA LEU A 16 9.52 -0.11 -2.93
C LEU A 16 8.52 -0.30 -1.77
N GLY A 17 8.66 -1.37 -0.99
CA GLY A 17 7.80 -1.63 0.17
C GLY A 17 7.89 -0.52 1.22
N MET A 18 9.09 -0.03 1.52
CA MET A 18 9.32 1.08 2.43
C MET A 18 8.70 2.39 1.92
N VAL A 19 8.89 2.71 0.64
CA VAL A 19 8.28 3.90 0.02
C VAL A 19 6.76 3.85 0.10
N LEU A 20 6.16 2.70 -0.18
CA LEU A 20 4.71 2.52 -0.09
C LEU A 20 4.19 2.70 1.35
N MET A 21 4.90 2.19 2.36
CA MET A 21 4.53 2.40 3.77
C MET A 21 4.62 3.88 4.17
N ILE A 22 5.68 4.58 3.78
CA ILE A 22 5.84 6.03 4.05
C ILE A 22 4.69 6.79 3.40
N MET A 23 4.37 6.50 2.14
CA MET A 23 3.25 7.13 1.44
C MET A 23 1.92 6.86 2.14
N ALA A 24 1.67 5.64 2.59
CA ALA A 24 0.47 5.30 3.34
C ALA A 24 0.32 6.14 4.62
N LEU A 25 1.40 6.27 5.40
CA LEU A 25 1.43 7.09 6.61
C LEU A 25 1.23 8.58 6.32
N LEU A 26 1.88 9.11 5.28
CA LEU A 26 1.72 10.51 4.88
C LEU A 26 0.28 10.81 4.42
N ILE A 27 -0.33 9.89 3.69
CA ILE A 27 -1.73 10.00 3.26
C ILE A 27 -2.66 9.94 4.47
N ALA A 28 -2.44 9.02 5.41
CA ALA A 28 -3.23 8.87 6.63
C ALA A 28 -3.17 10.12 7.53
N ASN A 29 -2.01 10.77 7.60
CA ASN A 29 -1.81 12.03 8.32
C ASN A 29 -2.43 13.25 7.62
N GLY A 30 -3.10 13.06 6.47
CA GLY A 30 -3.80 14.12 5.78
C GLY A 30 -2.87 15.09 5.05
N ASN A 31 -1.70 14.61 4.58
CA ASN A 31 -0.78 15.44 3.81
C ASN A 31 -1.50 16.07 2.61
N SER A 32 -1.53 17.40 2.57
CA SER A 32 -2.33 18.18 1.63
C SER A 32 -1.84 18.00 0.19
N PHE A 33 -0.54 17.78 -0.02
CA PHE A 33 0.03 17.55 -1.35
C PHE A 33 -0.52 16.26 -1.99
N LEU A 34 -0.56 15.17 -1.23
CA LEU A 34 -0.98 13.85 -1.72
C LEU A 34 -2.49 13.73 -1.88
N THR A 35 -3.26 14.45 -1.05
CA THR A 35 -4.73 14.41 -1.09
C THR A 35 -5.35 15.48 -1.99
N LYS A 36 -4.57 16.47 -2.46
CA LYS A 36 -5.04 17.58 -3.32
C LYS A 36 -5.84 17.11 -4.54
N GLY A 37 -5.36 16.09 -5.24
CA GLY A 37 -6.03 15.55 -6.43
C GLY A 37 -7.38 14.88 -6.08
N MET A 38 -7.41 14.13 -4.98
CA MET A 38 -8.64 13.48 -4.50
C MET A 38 -9.67 14.51 -4.04
N ASN A 39 -9.24 15.53 -3.29
CA ASN A 39 -10.09 16.61 -2.81
C ASN A 39 -10.68 17.47 -3.95
N LYS A 40 -10.13 17.45 -5.16
CA LYS A 40 -10.77 18.09 -6.32
C LYS A 40 -12.02 17.33 -6.80
N LYS A 41 -12.05 16.01 -6.61
CA LYS A 41 -13.10 15.11 -7.16
C LYS A 41 -14.08 14.62 -6.10
N TYR A 42 -13.64 14.52 -4.86
CA TYR A 42 -14.40 13.92 -3.76
C TYR A 42 -14.59 14.93 -2.61
N THR A 43 -15.52 14.63 -1.71
CA THR A 43 -15.73 15.44 -0.49
C THR A 43 -14.54 15.30 0.45
N ASN A 44 -14.16 16.38 1.15
CA ASN A 44 -13.01 16.35 2.06
C ASN A 44 -13.17 15.29 3.17
N GLU A 45 -14.39 15.10 3.66
CA GLU A 45 -14.73 14.10 4.68
C GLU A 45 -14.52 12.67 4.15
N SER A 46 -15.05 12.33 2.98
CA SER A 46 -14.88 11.00 2.40
C SER A 46 -13.43 10.71 2.03
N VAL A 47 -12.65 11.71 1.60
CA VAL A 47 -11.20 11.56 1.36
C VAL A 47 -10.47 11.28 2.67
N ARG A 48 -10.77 12.00 3.75
CA ARG A 48 -10.15 11.76 5.06
C ARG A 48 -10.42 10.35 5.57
N ASP A 49 -11.68 9.89 5.50
CA ASP A 49 -12.05 8.54 5.90
C ASP A 49 -11.42 7.47 5.02
N TYR A 50 -11.37 7.71 3.70
CA TYR A 50 -10.63 6.85 2.79
C TYR A 50 -9.15 6.76 3.17
N CYS A 51 -8.47 7.89 3.36
CA CYS A 51 -7.04 7.93 3.68
C CYS A 51 -6.71 7.16 4.96
N LYS A 52 -7.54 7.30 6.01
CA LYS A 52 -7.38 6.57 7.27
C LYS A 52 -7.57 5.06 7.10
N ASN A 53 -8.62 4.66 6.40
CA ASN A 53 -8.95 3.24 6.21
C ASN A 53 -8.02 2.54 5.20
N ASN A 54 -7.59 3.27 4.17
CA ASN A 54 -6.69 2.78 3.13
C ASN A 54 -5.26 2.59 3.64
N CYS A 55 -4.84 3.35 4.66
CA CYS A 55 -3.52 3.23 5.28
C CYS A 55 -3.22 1.80 5.72
N LEU A 56 -4.16 1.17 6.43
CA LEU A 56 -4.00 -0.21 6.89
C LEU A 56 -3.90 -1.18 5.71
N GLY A 57 -4.74 -1.02 4.69
CA GLY A 57 -4.69 -1.84 3.47
C GLY A 57 -3.34 -1.71 2.73
N GLN A 58 -2.81 -0.49 2.62
CA GLN A 58 -1.51 -0.24 2.01
C GLN A 58 -0.36 -0.82 2.83
N ILE A 59 -0.37 -0.70 4.16
CA ILE A 59 0.67 -1.29 5.02
C ILE A 59 0.70 -2.81 4.88
N ILE A 60 -0.46 -3.47 4.93
CA ILE A 60 -0.56 -4.92 4.74
C ILE A 60 -0.06 -5.30 3.35
N PHE A 61 -0.43 -4.54 2.32
CA PHE A 61 0.05 -4.79 0.96
C PHE A 61 1.57 -4.64 0.84
N SER A 62 2.15 -3.58 1.42
CA SER A 62 3.60 -3.35 1.42
C SER A 62 4.36 -4.44 2.16
N LEU A 63 3.83 -4.91 3.29
CA LEU A 63 4.39 -6.06 4.01
C LEU A 63 4.34 -7.32 3.14
N GLY A 64 3.22 -7.54 2.44
CA GLY A 64 3.07 -8.65 1.50
C GLY A 64 4.11 -8.60 0.37
N LEU A 65 4.36 -7.42 -0.19
CA LEU A 65 5.36 -7.20 -1.24
C LEU A 65 6.79 -7.52 -0.76
N ILE A 66 7.13 -7.08 0.46
CA ILE A 66 8.44 -7.35 1.07
C ILE A 66 8.60 -8.87 1.34
N LEU A 67 7.59 -9.50 1.93
CA LEU A 67 7.63 -10.93 2.26
C LEU A 67 7.70 -11.80 0.99
N GLU A 68 6.86 -11.53 0.00
CA GLU A 68 6.88 -12.27 -1.28
C GLU A 68 8.21 -12.09 -2.01
N GLY A 69 8.75 -10.88 -2.02
CA GLY A 69 9.96 -10.61 -2.79
C GLY A 69 11.27 -11.02 -2.14
N ILE A 70 11.31 -11.17 -0.81
CA ILE A 70 12.47 -11.73 -0.08
C ILE A 70 12.40 -13.26 -0.11
N PHE A 71 11.24 -13.84 0.20
CA PHE A 71 11.10 -15.28 0.38
C PHE A 71 10.58 -15.91 -0.91
N SER A 72 11.39 -16.76 -1.55
CA SER A 72 10.96 -17.42 -2.79
C SER A 72 10.05 -18.66 -2.60
N LYS A 73 9.91 -19.16 -1.36
CA LYS A 73 9.08 -20.32 -1.00
C LYS A 73 8.88 -20.43 0.51
N GLY A 74 7.94 -21.26 0.95
CA GLY A 74 7.68 -21.54 2.36
C GLY A 74 6.65 -20.60 2.98
N ILE A 75 6.49 -20.67 4.30
CA ILE A 75 5.36 -20.03 4.99
C ILE A 75 5.33 -18.51 4.81
N PHE A 76 6.49 -17.84 4.82
CA PHE A 76 6.57 -16.39 4.64
C PHE A 76 6.21 -15.94 3.22
N TYR A 77 6.48 -16.76 2.19
CA TYR A 77 6.05 -16.49 0.82
C TYR A 77 4.52 -16.51 0.70
N TYR A 78 3.88 -17.58 1.21
CA TYR A 78 2.42 -17.69 1.18
C TYR A 78 1.72 -16.67 2.06
N LEU A 79 2.32 -16.33 3.21
CA LEU A 79 1.87 -15.21 4.03
C LEU A 79 1.97 -13.89 3.25
N GLY A 80 3.06 -13.67 2.52
CA GLY A 80 3.24 -12.52 1.64
C GLY A 80 2.14 -12.41 0.59
N ILE A 81 1.83 -13.50 -0.11
CA ILE A 81 0.70 -13.56 -1.06
C ILE A 81 -0.63 -13.24 -0.37
N GLY A 82 -0.88 -13.82 0.81
CA GLY A 82 -2.08 -13.52 1.59
C GLY A 82 -2.19 -12.03 1.94
N CYS A 83 -1.10 -11.43 2.42
CA CYS A 83 -1.02 -10.00 2.70
C CYS A 83 -1.27 -9.14 1.46
N LEU A 84 -0.70 -9.49 0.30
CA LEU A 84 -0.98 -8.79 -0.96
C LEU A 84 -2.48 -8.82 -1.28
N PHE A 85 -3.10 -9.99 -1.22
CA PHE A 85 -4.52 -10.16 -1.52
C PHE A 85 -5.43 -9.39 -0.56
N PHE A 86 -5.24 -9.58 0.76
CA PHE A 86 -6.05 -8.90 1.78
C PHE A 86 -5.84 -7.39 1.77
N GLY A 87 -4.60 -6.93 1.60
CA GLY A 87 -4.28 -5.51 1.45
C GLY A 87 -5.06 -4.88 0.30
N THR A 88 -5.07 -5.53 -0.88
CA THR A 88 -5.85 -5.07 -2.03
C THR A 88 -7.35 -5.02 -1.74
N ILE A 89 -7.92 -6.05 -1.12
CA ILE A 89 -9.35 -6.06 -0.77
C ILE A 89 -9.71 -4.89 0.14
N ILE A 90 -8.91 -4.63 1.17
CA ILE A 90 -9.15 -3.53 2.11
C ILE A 90 -9.07 -2.18 1.39
N MET A 91 -8.06 -1.99 0.53
CA MET A 91 -7.93 -0.76 -0.27
C MET A 91 -9.16 -0.54 -1.17
N VAL A 92 -9.61 -1.57 -1.88
CA VAL A 92 -10.81 -1.50 -2.74
C VAL A 92 -12.07 -1.21 -1.91
N ALA A 93 -12.22 -1.84 -0.76
CA ALA A 93 -13.35 -1.60 0.15
C ALA A 93 -13.35 -0.15 0.66
N ALA A 94 -12.19 0.41 0.97
CA ALA A 94 -12.05 1.83 1.33
C ALA A 94 -12.43 2.74 0.16
N SER A 95 -11.96 2.46 -1.06
CA SER A 95 -12.24 3.29 -2.24
C SER A 95 -13.73 3.39 -2.57
N LYS A 96 -14.51 2.32 -2.32
CA LYS A 96 -15.96 2.31 -2.54
C LYS A 96 -16.73 3.30 -1.65
N LYS A 97 -16.12 3.78 -0.56
CA LYS A 97 -16.72 4.77 0.36
C LYS A 97 -16.46 6.22 -0.06
N LEU A 98 -15.73 6.46 -1.16
CA LEU A 98 -15.47 7.81 -1.66
C LEU A 98 -16.74 8.43 -2.25
N VAL A 99 -17.05 9.67 -1.85
CA VAL A 99 -18.24 10.40 -2.30
C VAL A 99 -17.80 11.54 -3.19
N LYS A 100 -18.34 11.62 -4.42
CA LYS A 100 -18.01 12.69 -5.36
C LYS A 100 -18.51 14.03 -4.84
N ARG A 101 -17.75 15.08 -5.12
CA ARG A 101 -18.19 16.45 -4.92
C ARG A 101 -19.23 16.77 -6.02
N VAL A 102 -20.41 17.22 -5.62
CA VAL A 102 -21.48 17.69 -6.52
C VAL A 102 -21.13 19.09 -7.03
#